data_AF-B8KK56-F1
#
_entry.id   AF-B8KK56-F1
#
_cell.length_a   1.000
_cell.length_b   1.000
_cell.length_c   1.000
_cell.angle_alpha   90.00
_cell.angle_beta   90.00
_cell.angle_gamma   90.00
#
_symmetry.space_group_name_H-M   'P 1'
#
loop_
_entity.id
_entity.type
_entity.pdbx_description
1 polymer ?
#
loop_
_entity_poly.entity_id
_entity_poly.type
_entity_poly.pdbx_seq_one_letter_code
_entity_poly.pdbx_strand_id
1 'polypeptide(L)'
;MMKTVIRISLLLPLSLSALAAQAGPAETLERASTIYEQALAQEHGWSVTEPLIEEARAAMAAGDEDRAQALADRALLTAEQSLKQAQDEKDAWQARVVGR
;
A
#
# COMPACT_ATOMS: atom_id res chain seq x y z
N MET A 1 9.35 -35.81 42.16
CA MET A 1 9.00 -34.57 42.89
C MET A 1 9.81 -33.43 42.26
N MET A 2 9.25 -32.71 41.29
CA MET A 2 9.93 -31.60 40.61
C MET A 2 9.00 -30.39 40.63
N LYS A 3 9.44 -29.31 41.29
CA LYS A 3 8.70 -28.06 41.45
C LYS A 3 9.04 -27.16 40.26
N THR A 4 8.15 -27.09 39.28
CA THR A 4 8.25 -26.11 38.18
C THR A 4 7.71 -24.77 38.69
N VAL A 5 8.60 -23.81 38.94
CA VAL A 5 8.23 -22.46 39.34
C VAL A 5 7.84 -21.67 38.10
N ILE A 6 6.54 -21.36 37.98
CA ILE A 6 5.98 -20.51 36.92
C ILE A 6 6.39 -19.06 37.22
N ARG A 7 7.15 -18.43 36.32
CA ARG A 7 7.40 -16.98 36.35
C ARG A 7 6.40 -16.31 35.43
N ILE A 8 5.35 -15.72 36.01
CA ILE A 8 4.43 -14.83 35.31
C ILE A 8 5.12 -13.47 35.21
N SER A 9 5.76 -13.21 34.08
CA SER A 9 6.22 -11.86 33.74
C SER A 9 5.04 -11.08 33.20
N LEU A 10 4.45 -10.23 34.04
CA LEU A 10 3.43 -9.26 33.67
C LEU A 10 4.10 -8.15 32.82
N LEU A 11 4.10 -8.32 31.50
CA LEU A 11 4.43 -7.26 30.56
C LEU A 11 3.12 -6.58 30.17
N LEU A 12 2.94 -5.35 30.67
CA LEU A 12 1.89 -4.44 30.25
C LEU A 12 2.45 -3.62 29.07
N PRO A 13 2.09 -3.85 27.80
CA PRO A 13 2.45 -2.91 26.77
C PRO A 13 1.47 -1.73 26.79
N LEU A 14 2.01 -0.61 27.24
CA LEU A 14 1.54 0.75 27.10
C LEU A 14 0.85 0.94 25.73
N SER A 15 -0.46 1.18 25.73
CA SER A 15 -1.23 1.46 24.52
C SER A 15 -0.86 2.84 23.98
N LEU A 16 0.17 2.91 23.13
CA LEU A 16 0.43 4.09 22.30
C LEU A 16 -0.39 3.97 21.01
N SER A 17 -1.69 4.24 21.10
CA SER A 17 -2.48 4.51 19.90
C SER A 17 -2.16 5.95 19.48
N ALA A 18 -1.01 6.12 18.82
CA ALA A 18 -0.81 7.26 17.94
C ALA A 18 -1.99 7.22 16.97
N LEU A 19 -2.85 8.23 17.04
CA LEU A 19 -3.79 8.53 15.98
C LEU A 19 -2.92 8.77 14.74
N ALA A 20 -2.72 7.73 13.93
CA ALA A 20 -1.99 7.85 12.68
C ALA A 20 -2.77 8.89 11.87
N ALA A 21 -2.19 10.08 11.72
CA ALA A 21 -2.76 11.11 10.87
C ALA A 21 -2.97 10.47 9.49
N GLN A 22 -4.21 10.45 9.01
CA GLN A 22 -4.47 10.01 7.64
C GLN A 22 -3.67 10.94 6.71
N ALA A 23 -2.89 10.34 5.82
CA ALA A 23 -2.15 11.07 4.80
C ALA A 23 -3.15 11.87 3.95
N GLY A 24 -2.82 13.13 3.66
CA GLY A 24 -3.64 13.95 2.79
C GLY A 24 -3.58 13.50 1.32
N PRO A 25 -4.37 14.13 0.43
CA PRO A 25 -4.49 13.68 -0.96
C PRO A 25 -3.16 13.79 -1.72
N ALA A 26 -2.37 14.83 -1.42
CA ALA A 26 -1.05 15.03 -2.05
C ALA A 26 -0.07 13.90 -1.73
N GLU A 27 0.07 13.56 -0.46
CA GLU A 27 0.97 12.48 0.00
C GLU A 27 0.49 11.12 -0.54
N THR A 28 -0.81 10.87 -0.49
CA THR A 28 -1.42 9.64 -1.02
C THR A 28 -1.16 9.51 -2.52
N LEU A 29 -1.28 10.60 -3.27
CA LEU A 29 -1.07 10.63 -4.71
C LEU A 29 0.40 10.47 -5.12
N GLU A 30 1.33 11.02 -4.33
CA GLU A 30 2.77 10.82 -4.50
C GLU A 30 3.13 9.34 -4.32
N ARG A 31 2.58 8.71 -3.27
CA ARG A 31 2.75 7.27 -3.03
C ARG A 31 2.15 6.44 -4.17
N ALA A 32 0.94 6.76 -4.61
CA ALA A 32 0.29 6.08 -5.74
C ALA A 32 1.14 6.15 -7.01
N SER A 33 1.66 7.34 -7.34
CA SER A 33 2.52 7.56 -8.52
C SER A 33 3.81 6.74 -8.41
N THR A 34 4.46 6.76 -7.24
CA THR A 34 5.70 6.02 -6.99
C THR A 34 5.52 4.51 -7.16
N ILE A 35 4.43 3.95 -6.63
CA ILE A 35 4.14 2.51 -6.74
C ILE A 35 3.73 2.17 -8.17
N TYR A 36 2.98 3.03 -8.84
CA TYR A 36 2.58 2.81 -10.23
C TYR A 36 3.80 2.77 -11.17
N GLU A 37 4.78 3.65 -10.97
CA GLU A 37 6.06 3.60 -11.70
C GLU A 37 6.81 2.28 -11.47
N GLN A 38 6.79 1.74 -10.24
CA GLN A 38 7.38 0.42 -9.96
C GLN A 38 6.64 -0.72 -10.67
N ALA A 39 5.31 -0.60 -10.81
CA ALA A 39 4.53 -1.58 -11.55
C ALA A 39 4.77 -1.47 -13.07
N LEU A 40 4.87 -0.25 -13.61
CA LEU A 40 5.22 0.00 -15.01
C LEU A 40 6.61 -0.52 -15.36
N ALA A 41 7.60 -0.33 -14.48
CA ALA A 41 8.94 -0.87 -14.64
C ALA A 41 8.97 -2.41 -14.68
N GLN A 42 7.91 -3.06 -14.18
CA GLN A 42 7.71 -4.50 -14.26
C GLN A 42 6.70 -4.90 -15.36
N GLU A 43 6.28 -3.99 -16.23
CA GLU A 43 5.29 -4.19 -17.31
C GLU A 43 3.88 -4.58 -16.80
N HIS A 44 3.59 -4.30 -15.54
CA HIS A 44 2.33 -4.68 -14.89
C HIS A 44 1.41 -3.49 -14.57
N GLY A 45 1.80 -2.26 -14.93
CA GLY A 45 1.01 -1.05 -14.69
C GLY A 45 -0.41 -1.15 -15.26
N TRP A 46 -1.41 -1.21 -14.39
CA TRP A 46 -2.81 -1.27 -14.80
C TRP A 46 -3.28 0.07 -15.39
N SER A 47 -3.91 0.03 -16.55
CA SER A 47 -4.31 1.23 -17.33
C SER A 47 -5.32 2.15 -16.63
N VAL A 48 -5.99 1.69 -15.56
CA VAL A 48 -6.93 2.49 -14.77
C VAL A 48 -6.23 3.44 -13.80
N THR A 49 -4.97 3.15 -13.43
CA THR A 49 -4.27 3.90 -12.38
C THR A 49 -3.90 5.31 -12.83
N GLU A 50 -3.40 5.50 -14.05
CA GLU A 50 -3.01 6.81 -14.57
C GLU A 50 -4.19 7.80 -14.66
N PRO A 51 -5.38 7.43 -15.20
CA PRO A 51 -6.56 8.29 -15.13
C PRO A 51 -6.94 8.71 -13.71
N LEU A 52 -6.87 7.82 -12.73
CA LEU A 52 -7.17 8.15 -11.34
C LEU A 52 -6.18 9.18 -10.76
N ILE A 53 -4.90 9.05 -11.11
CA ILE A 53 -3.87 9.99 -10.70
C ILE A 53 -4.15 11.38 -11.29
N GLU A 54 -4.50 11.48 -12.57
CA GLU A 54 -4.82 12.76 -13.21
C GLU A 54 -6.10 13.39 -12.68
N GLU A 55 -7.15 12.59 -12.46
CA GLU A 55 -8.38 13.08 -11.86
C GLU A 55 -8.15 13.59 -10.42
N ALA A 56 -7.30 12.93 -9.64
CA ALA A 56 -6.94 13.38 -8.30
C ALA A 56 -6.21 14.73 -8.34
N ARG A 57 -5.24 14.90 -9.25
CA ARG A 57 -4.57 16.20 -9.48
C ARG A 57 -5.57 17.29 -9.84
N ALA A 58 -6.51 16.99 -10.74
CA ALA A 58 -7.53 17.95 -11.16
C ALA A 58 -8.45 18.36 -10.00
N ALA A 59 -8.86 17.41 -9.16
CA ALA A 59 -9.68 17.68 -7.97
C ALA A 59 -8.92 18.56 -6.95
N MET A 60 -7.62 18.28 -6.72
CA MET A 60 -6.77 19.12 -5.86
C MET A 60 -6.67 20.55 -6.40
N ALA A 61 -6.46 20.71 -7.70
CA ALA A 61 -6.37 22.02 -8.34
C ALA A 61 -7.70 22.81 -8.27
N ALA A 62 -8.84 22.10 -8.21
CA ALA A 62 -10.16 22.69 -8.03
C ALA A 62 -10.50 23.01 -6.56
N GLY A 63 -9.66 22.60 -5.60
CA GLY A 63 -9.93 22.73 -4.16
C GLY A 63 -10.97 21.73 -3.64
N ASP A 64 -11.29 20.69 -4.40
CA ASP A 64 -12.20 19.61 -4.00
C ASP A 64 -11.40 18.52 -3.25
N GLU A 65 -11.07 18.80 -1.99
CA GLU A 65 -10.19 17.94 -1.17
C GLU A 65 -10.78 16.54 -0.92
N ASP A 66 -12.09 16.44 -0.69
CA ASP A 66 -12.77 15.16 -0.45
C ASP A 66 -12.70 14.26 -1.69
N ARG A 67 -12.99 14.82 -2.87
CA ARG A 67 -12.87 14.10 -4.13
C ARG A 67 -11.42 13.74 -4.44
N ALA A 68 -10.49 14.67 -4.19
CA ALA A 68 -9.07 14.43 -4.37
C ALA A 68 -8.58 13.25 -3.53
N GLN A 69 -8.97 13.19 -2.25
CA GLN A 69 -8.59 12.09 -1.37
C GLN A 69 -9.16 10.76 -1.87
N ALA A 70 -10.45 10.72 -2.21
CA ALA A 70 -11.08 9.49 -2.70
C ALA A 70 -10.43 8.98 -4.01
N LEU A 71 -10.02 9.87 -4.91
CA LEU A 71 -9.33 9.50 -6.14
C LEU A 71 -7.88 9.06 -5.87
N ALA A 72 -7.16 9.74 -4.98
CA ALA A 72 -5.81 9.37 -4.58
C ALA A 72 -5.78 8.00 -3.89
N ASP A 73 -6.72 7.71 -3.00
CA ASP A 73 -6.86 6.39 -2.34
C ASP A 73 -7.10 5.28 -3.37
N ARG A 74 -7.97 5.54 -4.36
CA ARG A 74 -8.23 4.59 -5.44
C ARG A 74 -7.00 4.38 -6.31
N ALA A 75 -6.28 5.45 -6.67
CA ALA A 75 -5.04 5.35 -7.43
C ALA A 75 -3.98 4.54 -6.67
N LEU A 76 -3.85 4.75 -5.36
CA LEU A 76 -2.93 4.00 -4.51
C LEU A 76 -3.28 2.53 -4.50
N LEU A 77 -4.56 2.20 -4.26
CA LEU A 77 -5.03 0.82 -4.25
C LEU A 77 -4.74 0.10 -5.58
N THR A 78 -5.02 0.72 -6.72
CA THR A 78 -4.79 0.09 -8.03
C THR A 78 -3.30 -0.05 -8.34
N ALA A 79 -2.48 0.93 -7.96
CA ALA A 79 -1.03 0.85 -8.08
C ALA A 79 -0.45 -0.32 -7.25
N GLU A 80 -0.89 -0.45 -5.99
CA GLU A 80 -0.46 -1.53 -5.09
C GLU A 80 -0.87 -2.91 -5.60
N GLN A 81 -2.09 -3.05 -6.11
CA GLN A 81 -2.57 -4.31 -6.68
C GLN A 81 -1.81 -4.69 -7.95
N SER A 82 -1.53 -3.72 -8.80
CA SER A 82 -0.74 -3.87 -10.02
C SER A 82 0.69 -4.32 -9.72
N LEU A 83 1.35 -3.71 -8.73
CA LEU A 83 2.69 -4.11 -8.28
C LEU A 83 2.67 -5.50 -7.62
N LYS A 84 1.66 -5.79 -6.81
CA LYS A 84 1.49 -7.10 -6.17
C LYS A 84 1.32 -8.21 -7.21
N GLN A 85 0.54 -7.98 -8.27
CA GLN A 85 0.38 -8.96 -9.35
C GLN A 85 1.74 -9.30 -9.98
N ALA A 86 2.58 -8.29 -10.26
CA ALA A 86 3.92 -8.51 -10.82
C ALA A 86 4.77 -9.42 -9.93
N GLN A 87 4.71 -9.20 -8.62
CA GLN A 87 5.45 -9.99 -7.62
C GLN A 87 4.92 -11.43 -7.55
N ASP A 88 3.59 -11.59 -7.48
CA ASP A 88 2.96 -12.91 -7.42
C ASP A 88 3.27 -13.75 -8.69
N GLU A 89 3.26 -13.13 -9.87
CA GLU A 89 3.59 -13.80 -11.12
C GLU A 89 5.06 -14.22 -11.18
N LYS A 90 5.97 -13.35 -10.74
CA LYS A 90 7.39 -13.66 -10.62
C LYS A 90 7.64 -14.82 -9.67
N ASP A 91 7.05 -14.78 -8.48
CA ASP A 91 7.21 -15.83 -7.47
C ASP A 91 6.62 -17.17 -7.96
N ALA A 92 5.44 -17.13 -8.58
CA ALA A 92 4.81 -18.30 -9.17
C ALA A 92 5.67 -18.92 -10.29
N TRP A 93 6.28 -18.08 -11.14
CA TRP A 93 7.22 -18.55 -12.16
C TRP A 93 8.47 -19.19 -11.53
N GLN A 94 9.09 -18.53 -10.54
CA GLN A 94 10.28 -19.05 -9.87
C GLN A 94 10.01 -20.40 -9.18
N ALA A 95 8.88 -20.51 -8.47
CA ALA A 95 8.48 -21.76 -7.82
C ALA A 95 8.26 -22.91 -8.83
N ARG A 96 7.75 -22.60 -10.02
CA ARG A 96 7.51 -23.58 -11.10
C ARG A 96 8.77 -23.99 -11.84
N VAL A 97 9.69 -23.06 -12.11
CA VAL A 97 10.82 -23.28 -13.02
C VAL A 97 12.11 -23.64 -12.29
N VAL A 98 12.36 -23.04 -11.13
CA VAL A 98 13.64 -23.21 -10.40
C VAL A 98 13.55 -24.31 -9.34
N GLY A 99 12.36 -24.54 -8.76
CA GLY A 99 12.19 -25.42 -7.61
C GLY A 99 12.69 -24.79 -6.30
N ARG A 100 12.12 -25.21 -5.16
CA ARG A 100 12.51 -24.71 -3.83
C ARG A 100 13.79 -25.33 -3.31
#